data_AF-Q31ID7-F1
#
_entry.id   AF-Q31ID7-F1
#
_cell.length_a   1.000
_cell.length_b   1.000
_cell.length_c   1.000
_cell.angle_alpha   90.00
_cell.angle_beta   90.00
_cell.angle_gamma   90.00
#
_symmetry.space_group_name_H-M   'P 1'
#
loop_
_entity.id
_entity.type
_entity.pdbx_description
1 polymer ?
#
loop_
_entity_poly.entity_id
_entity_poly.type
_entity_poly.pdbx_seq_one_letter_code
_entity_poly.pdbx_strand_id
1 'polypeptide(L)'
;MTCQAIKALSKLHSLTNVEKGICVPFWFEKHEMRRFRRVDIPVKIYITPNEAIKDQHIFAYGIDYFPPSKQKKINNAKTEMHHWIGLIQEQKDVLQPFFKDFEDYIEYFKNWVQALSEGRSPRMTKGDWLTFHAYAKGVQRIQTLETSAPKTFRYFNHLNQKLIAHFKHMAKCVEQSTSSQFVPPEPLSKSFAIDEMKRRFESSGAAKVPLIQSLYSLYLYMSYTFDAYGELLNDLSSNSPNPSSWPDAEVNLSAGGVSIKLDKRYKPNMRCNIDLYFPRNKRLLKFRSTLVRAFSVPEYQAECNAFNFDFPNGHDQHLIQMEIEQYEIRNSMNVAL
;
A
#
# COMPACT_ATOMS: atom_id res chain seq x y z
N MET A 1 19.91 -19.26 -77.96
CA MET A 1 19.79 -20.21 -76.83
C MET A 1 18.76 -19.62 -75.86
N THR A 2 17.45 -19.74 -76.12
CA THR A 2 16.51 -20.80 -75.63
C THR A 2 16.59 -21.02 -74.12
N CYS A 3 15.55 -21.09 -73.30
CA CYS A 3 14.07 -21.04 -73.39
C CYS A 3 13.61 -20.90 -71.92
N GLN A 4 12.75 -19.97 -71.52
CA GLN A 4 11.29 -20.13 -71.34
C GLN A 4 10.73 -21.53 -71.00
N ALA A 5 9.70 -21.54 -70.14
CA ALA A 5 8.88 -22.64 -69.63
C ALA A 5 9.49 -23.36 -68.40
N ILE A 6 8.80 -23.54 -67.27
CA ILE A 6 7.45 -24.10 -67.15
C ILE A 6 6.67 -23.39 -66.01
N LYS A 7 5.68 -22.59 -66.41
CA LYS A 7 4.42 -22.38 -65.69
C LYS A 7 3.48 -23.47 -66.19
N ALA A 8 3.21 -24.50 -65.40
CA ALA A 8 2.02 -25.35 -65.50
C ALA A 8 2.18 -26.48 -64.48
N LEU A 9 1.50 -26.36 -63.34
CA LEU A 9 0.89 -27.48 -62.59
C LEU A 9 0.06 -26.90 -61.44
N SER A 10 -0.78 -25.90 -61.77
CA SER A 10 -1.86 -25.42 -60.91
C SER A 10 -3.16 -25.53 -61.69
N LYS A 11 -3.76 -26.73 -61.70
CA LYS A 11 -5.21 -26.98 -61.82
C LYS A 11 -5.44 -28.48 -61.95
N LEU A 12 -6.53 -28.92 -61.34
CA LEU A 12 -7.05 -30.29 -61.27
C LEU A 12 -6.31 -31.17 -60.27
N HIS A 13 -6.70 -31.06 -59.00
CA HIS A 13 -7.33 -32.16 -58.26
C HIS A 13 -8.15 -31.54 -57.12
N SER A 14 -9.32 -31.02 -57.49
CA SER A 14 -10.43 -30.87 -56.56
C SER A 14 -11.30 -32.11 -56.67
N LEU A 15 -11.85 -32.54 -55.52
CA LEU A 15 -12.94 -33.50 -55.34
C LEU A 15 -12.48 -34.96 -55.19
N THR A 16 -12.25 -35.38 -53.96
CA THR A 16 -13.22 -36.20 -53.21
C THR A 16 -12.58 -36.65 -51.89
N ASN A 17 -13.07 -36.10 -50.78
CA ASN A 17 -13.21 -36.82 -49.52
C ASN A 17 -14.10 -35.97 -48.61
N VAL A 18 -15.41 -36.17 -48.82
CA VAL A 18 -16.40 -35.99 -47.78
C VAL A 18 -16.16 -37.12 -46.79
N GLU A 19 -15.81 -36.81 -45.54
CA GLU A 19 -16.45 -37.38 -44.35
C GLU A 19 -15.74 -36.96 -43.05
N LYS A 20 -16.58 -36.63 -42.07
CA LYS A 20 -16.33 -36.40 -40.64
C LYS A 20 -15.75 -35.04 -40.27
N GLY A 21 -16.69 -34.10 -40.14
CA GLY A 21 -16.51 -32.93 -39.31
C GLY A 21 -16.11 -33.34 -37.89
N ILE A 22 -14.85 -33.08 -37.57
CA ILE A 22 -14.43 -32.81 -36.20
C ILE A 22 -14.63 -31.30 -36.05
N CYS A 23 -15.76 -30.91 -35.49
CA CYS A 23 -15.89 -29.59 -34.87
C CYS A 23 -14.90 -29.59 -33.70
N VAL A 24 -13.67 -29.17 -33.95
CA VAL A 24 -12.72 -28.89 -32.90
C VAL A 24 -13.32 -27.71 -32.15
N PRO A 25 -13.63 -27.83 -30.84
CA PRO A 25 -14.31 -26.76 -30.13
C PRO A 25 -13.47 -25.49 -30.25
N PHE A 26 -14.15 -24.39 -30.55
CA PHE A 26 -13.68 -23.02 -30.58
C PHE A 26 -13.24 -22.58 -29.16
N TRP A 27 -12.19 -23.23 -28.63
CA TRP A 27 -11.72 -23.11 -27.24
C TRP A 27 -10.23 -22.82 -27.14
N PHE A 28 -9.54 -22.59 -28.26
CA PHE A 28 -8.07 -22.49 -28.29
C PHE A 28 -7.50 -21.26 -29.00
N GLU A 29 -8.21 -20.12 -29.03
CA GLU A 29 -7.56 -18.83 -29.36
C GLU A 29 -6.82 -18.28 -28.13
N LYS A 30 -5.51 -18.12 -28.30
CA LYS A 30 -4.50 -18.45 -27.30
C LYS A 30 -3.87 -17.22 -26.64
N HIS A 31 -4.66 -16.19 -26.29
CA HIS A 31 -4.14 -14.98 -25.61
C HIS A 31 -4.80 -14.68 -24.25
N GLU A 32 -5.90 -15.35 -23.89
CA GLU A 32 -6.62 -15.12 -22.62
C GLU A 32 -6.99 -16.40 -21.84
N MET A 33 -6.38 -17.55 -22.12
CA MET A 33 -6.71 -18.79 -21.40
C MET A 33 -6.06 -18.83 -20.01
N ARG A 34 -6.67 -18.14 -19.06
CA ARG A 34 -6.44 -18.38 -17.63
C ARG A 34 -7.26 -19.59 -17.20
N ARG A 35 -6.64 -20.49 -16.40
CA ARG A 35 -7.30 -21.69 -15.85
C ARG A 35 -8.61 -21.36 -15.11
N PHE A 36 -8.66 -20.20 -14.45
CA PHE A 36 -9.84 -19.69 -13.78
C PHE A 36 -10.12 -18.28 -14.28
N ARG A 37 -11.40 -18.02 -14.59
CA ARG A 37 -11.90 -16.67 -14.86
C ARG A 37 -11.64 -15.79 -13.65
N ARG A 38 -11.34 -14.51 -13.89
CA ARG A 38 -11.18 -13.52 -12.84
C ARG A 38 -12.21 -12.42 -12.98
N VAL A 39 -12.70 -11.93 -11.86
CA VAL A 39 -13.71 -10.88 -11.79
C VAL A 39 -13.30 -9.89 -10.71
N ASP A 40 -13.43 -8.60 -10.98
CA ASP A 40 -13.25 -7.57 -9.96
C ASP A 40 -14.51 -7.52 -9.10
N ILE A 41 -14.36 -7.81 -7.81
CA ILE A 41 -15.47 -7.95 -6.85
C ILE A 41 -15.17 -7.10 -5.61
N PRO A 42 -16.14 -6.28 -5.14
CA PRO A 42 -16.03 -5.59 -3.87
C PRO A 42 -16.24 -6.57 -2.71
N VAL A 43 -15.24 -6.68 -1.85
CA VAL A 43 -15.24 -7.53 -0.65
C VAL A 43 -14.63 -6.77 0.52
N LYS A 44 -14.87 -7.25 1.74
CA LYS A 44 -14.02 -6.91 2.88
C LYS A 44 -12.97 -8.00 3.03
N ILE A 45 -11.71 -7.62 3.09
CA ILE A 45 -10.59 -8.57 3.06
C ILE A 45 -9.65 -8.32 4.23
N TYR A 46 -9.20 -9.40 4.84
CA TYR A 46 -8.19 -9.39 5.88
C TYR A 46 -7.11 -10.41 5.55
N ILE A 47 -5.85 -9.99 5.57
CA ILE A 47 -4.69 -10.79 5.17
C ILE A 47 -3.76 -10.88 6.36
N THR A 48 -3.46 -12.09 6.82
CA THR A 48 -2.60 -12.33 7.98
C THR A 48 -1.46 -13.26 7.60
N PRO A 49 -0.20 -12.81 7.65
CA PRO A 49 0.93 -13.71 7.48
C PRO A 49 0.92 -14.84 8.52
N ASN A 50 1.24 -16.06 8.10
CA ASN A 50 1.12 -17.25 8.97
C ASN A 50 2.23 -17.34 10.01
N GLU A 51 3.38 -16.74 9.72
CA GLU A 51 4.58 -16.84 10.56
C GLU A 51 5.19 -15.44 10.73
N ALA A 52 5.53 -15.10 11.97
CA ALA A 52 6.38 -13.97 12.27
C ALA A 52 7.85 -14.30 11.98
N ILE A 53 8.68 -13.27 11.87
CA ILE A 53 10.14 -13.44 11.74
C ILE A 53 10.67 -14.05 13.05
N LYS A 54 11.44 -15.13 12.94
CA LYS A 54 12.10 -15.78 14.07
C LYS A 54 13.33 -15.00 14.54
N ASP A 55 13.69 -15.20 15.80
CA ASP A 55 14.92 -14.68 16.42
C ASP A 55 15.08 -13.15 16.34
N GLN A 56 13.97 -12.42 16.44
CA GLN A 56 13.94 -10.96 16.45
C GLN A 56 13.72 -10.37 17.85
N HIS A 57 13.96 -9.07 17.99
CA HIS A 57 13.75 -8.35 19.25
C HIS A 57 12.29 -7.98 19.48
N ILE A 58 11.56 -7.70 18.39
CA ILE A 58 10.15 -7.34 18.39
C ILE A 58 9.44 -8.21 17.36
N PHE A 59 8.21 -8.61 17.70
CA PHE A 59 7.32 -9.31 16.79
C PHE A 59 7.08 -8.50 15.51
N ALA A 60 7.35 -9.12 14.36
CA ALA A 60 7.11 -8.52 13.06
C ALA A 60 6.88 -9.58 11.99
N TYR A 61 6.15 -9.22 10.93
CA TYR A 61 5.90 -10.11 9.78
C TYR A 61 6.87 -9.90 8.61
N GLY A 62 7.66 -8.83 8.59
CA GLY A 62 8.55 -8.54 7.47
C GLY A 62 7.84 -8.03 6.21
N ILE A 63 6.67 -7.41 6.35
CA ILE A 63 5.97 -6.73 5.25
C ILE A 63 6.75 -5.45 4.89
N ASP A 64 6.85 -5.16 3.60
CA ASP A 64 7.43 -3.92 3.09
C ASP A 64 6.35 -2.81 3.05
N TYR A 65 6.41 -1.89 4.01
CA TYR A 65 5.53 -0.73 4.11
C TYR A 65 6.04 0.49 3.32
N PHE A 66 7.23 0.40 2.73
CA PHE A 66 7.78 1.41 1.83
C PHE A 66 8.09 0.79 0.46
N PRO A 67 7.10 0.22 -0.23
CA PRO A 67 7.32 -0.33 -1.55
C PRO A 67 7.62 0.78 -2.58
N PRO A 68 8.04 0.43 -3.81
CA PRO A 68 8.43 1.42 -4.82
C PRO A 68 7.37 2.51 -5.09
N SER A 69 6.08 2.16 -5.10
CA SER A 69 5.01 3.15 -5.26
C SER A 69 4.95 4.17 -4.10
N LYS A 70 5.08 3.72 -2.86
CA LYS A 70 5.12 4.60 -1.66
C LYS A 70 6.39 5.44 -1.62
N GLN A 71 7.55 4.85 -1.93
CA GLN A 71 8.82 5.58 -2.06
C GLN A 71 8.73 6.66 -3.12
N LYS A 72 8.08 6.40 -4.27
CA LYS A 72 7.85 7.40 -5.30
C LYS A 72 6.97 8.55 -4.79
N LYS A 73 5.88 8.27 -4.06
CA LYS A 73 5.04 9.32 -3.43
C LYS A 73 5.86 10.20 -2.47
N ILE A 74 6.66 9.56 -1.61
CA ILE A 74 7.54 10.23 -0.65
C ILE A 74 8.58 11.10 -1.37
N ASN A 75 9.29 10.55 -2.35
CA ASN A 75 10.33 11.25 -3.08
C ASN A 75 9.78 12.43 -3.90
N ASN A 76 8.58 12.28 -4.48
CA ASN A 76 7.91 13.37 -5.17
C ASN A 76 7.58 14.51 -4.20
N ALA A 77 6.97 14.21 -3.05
CA ALA A 77 6.67 15.22 -2.03
C ALA A 77 7.93 15.94 -1.52
N LYS A 78 9.02 15.19 -1.32
CA LYS A 78 10.33 15.74 -0.95
C LYS A 78 10.91 16.64 -2.04
N THR A 79 10.84 16.21 -3.30
CA THR A 79 11.34 17.00 -4.44
C THR A 79 10.55 18.29 -4.61
N GLU A 80 9.22 18.22 -4.53
CA GLU A 80 8.34 19.39 -4.55
C GLU A 80 8.65 20.34 -3.39
N MET A 81 8.83 19.82 -2.18
CA MET A 81 9.22 20.63 -1.02
C MET A 81 10.49 21.44 -1.30
N HIS A 82 11.56 20.79 -1.78
CA HIS A 82 12.80 21.50 -2.11
C HIS A 82 12.65 22.48 -3.27
N HIS A 83 11.87 22.12 -4.29
CA HIS A 83 11.56 23.02 -5.40
C HIS A 83 10.93 24.32 -4.88
N TRP A 84 9.89 24.22 -4.07
CA TRP A 84 9.19 25.38 -3.53
C TRP A 84 10.01 26.17 -2.52
N ILE A 85 10.84 25.52 -1.69
CA ILE A 85 11.81 26.21 -0.82
C ILE A 85 12.79 27.04 -1.67
N GLY A 86 13.20 26.51 -2.82
CA GLY A 86 14.07 27.20 -3.77
C GLY A 86 13.52 28.55 -4.26
N LEU A 87 12.19 28.65 -4.36
CA LEU A 87 11.45 29.81 -4.88
C LEU A 87 11.06 30.84 -3.79
N ILE A 88 11.34 30.56 -2.52
CA ILE A 88 11.12 31.52 -1.43
C ILE A 88 12.11 32.69 -1.59
N GLN A 89 11.58 33.90 -1.84
CA GLN A 89 12.39 35.10 -2.04
C GLN A 89 12.80 35.76 -0.71
N GLU A 90 11.90 35.77 0.28
CA GLU A 90 12.11 36.42 1.57
C GLU A 90 12.35 35.37 2.67
N GLN A 91 13.33 35.63 3.54
CA GLN A 91 13.61 34.80 4.74
C GLN A 91 13.99 33.34 4.44
N LYS A 92 14.39 33.00 3.21
CA LYS A 92 14.80 31.63 2.84
C LYS A 92 15.88 31.08 3.76
N ASP A 93 16.93 31.86 4.01
CA ASP A 93 18.04 31.45 4.88
C ASP A 93 17.61 31.23 6.34
N VAL A 94 16.55 31.91 6.77
CA VAL A 94 15.95 31.72 8.09
C VAL A 94 15.09 30.47 8.11
N LEU A 95 14.27 30.24 7.07
CA LEU A 95 13.26 29.18 7.04
C LEU A 95 13.82 27.81 6.64
N GLN A 96 14.79 27.77 5.73
CA GLN A 96 15.37 26.53 5.18
C GLN A 96 15.94 25.59 6.25
N PRO A 97 16.63 26.06 7.31
CA PRO A 97 17.07 25.19 8.41
C PRO A 97 15.92 24.43 9.07
N PHE A 98 14.74 25.03 9.23
CA PHE A 98 13.60 24.34 9.83
C PHE A 98 13.09 23.23 8.93
N PHE A 99 12.97 23.47 7.62
CA PHE A 99 12.58 22.40 6.68
C PHE A 99 13.56 21.22 6.72
N LYS A 100 14.87 21.50 6.79
CA LYS A 100 15.90 20.48 6.92
C LYS A 100 15.77 19.71 8.24
N ASP A 101 15.55 20.39 9.36
CA ASP A 101 15.32 19.73 10.64
C ASP A 101 14.13 18.76 10.56
N PHE A 102 13.01 19.18 9.97
CA PHE A 102 11.86 18.30 9.80
C PHE A 102 12.15 17.11 8.87
N GLU A 103 12.86 17.34 7.76
CA GLU A 103 13.28 16.29 6.84
C GLU A 103 14.12 15.22 7.57
N ASP A 104 15.11 15.63 8.35
CA ASP A 104 15.97 14.74 9.12
C ASP A 104 15.17 13.92 10.13
N TYR A 105 14.16 14.51 10.79
CA TYR A 105 13.30 13.81 11.73
C TYR A 105 12.36 12.82 11.03
N ILE A 106 11.78 13.19 9.89
CA ILE A 106 10.90 12.31 9.12
C ILE A 106 11.68 11.11 8.58
N GLU A 107 12.89 11.34 8.06
CA GLU A 107 13.74 10.25 7.56
C GLU A 107 14.20 9.34 8.69
N TYR A 108 14.57 9.90 9.85
CA TYR A 108 14.89 9.11 11.04
C TYR A 108 13.70 8.25 11.50
N PHE A 109 12.49 8.82 11.52
CA PHE A 109 11.27 8.06 11.84
C PHE A 109 11.03 6.93 10.83
N LYS A 110 11.08 7.23 9.53
CA LYS A 110 10.93 6.27 8.43
C LYS A 110 11.88 5.07 8.59
N ASN A 111 13.15 5.34 8.87
CA ASN A 111 14.16 4.30 9.07
C ASN A 111 13.80 3.37 10.24
N TRP A 112 13.23 3.92 11.31
CA TRP A 112 12.75 3.11 12.42
C TRP A 112 11.46 2.33 12.12
N VAL A 113 10.55 2.86 11.31
CA VAL A 113 9.40 2.07 10.81
C VAL A 113 9.89 0.86 10.02
N GLN A 114 10.88 1.05 9.14
CA GLN A 114 11.50 -0.06 8.39
C GLN A 114 12.22 -1.05 9.31
N ALA A 115 13.00 -0.56 10.29
CA ALA A 115 13.66 -1.43 11.25
C ALA A 115 12.64 -2.26 12.06
N LEU A 116 11.52 -1.64 12.48
CA LEU A 116 10.46 -2.32 13.20
C LEU A 116 9.73 -3.35 12.35
N SER A 117 9.50 -3.09 11.05
CA SER A 117 8.87 -4.09 10.17
C SER A 117 9.73 -5.34 9.99
N GLU A 118 11.03 -5.23 10.25
CA GLU A 118 12.00 -6.33 10.27
C GLU A 118 12.21 -6.95 11.67
N GLY A 119 11.53 -6.44 12.70
CA GLY A 119 11.64 -6.94 14.08
C GLY A 119 12.81 -6.38 14.89
N ARG A 120 13.47 -5.34 14.39
CA ARG A 120 14.55 -4.64 15.10
C ARG A 120 13.99 -3.58 16.05
N SER A 121 14.68 -3.38 17.17
CA SER A 121 14.26 -2.45 18.22
C SER A 121 15.31 -1.35 18.45
N PRO A 122 14.92 -0.07 18.62
CA PRO A 122 15.87 0.96 19.05
C PRO A 122 16.43 0.73 20.46
N ARG A 123 15.89 -0.25 21.21
CA ARG A 123 16.42 -0.68 22.52
C ARG A 123 17.65 -1.58 22.43
N MET A 124 18.05 -1.99 21.22
CA MET A 124 19.22 -2.86 21.02
C MET A 124 20.51 -2.23 21.53
N THR A 125 20.66 -0.91 21.34
CA THR A 125 21.81 -0.18 21.86
C THR A 125 21.35 1.02 22.69
N LYS A 126 22.12 1.34 23.74
CA LYS A 126 21.85 2.53 24.55
C LYS A 126 21.91 3.81 23.70
N GLY A 127 22.81 3.85 22.71
CA GLY A 127 22.97 5.00 21.81
C GLY A 127 21.74 5.24 20.95
N ASP A 128 21.22 4.20 20.30
CA ASP A 128 20.02 4.29 19.47
C ASP A 128 18.81 4.70 20.30
N TRP A 129 18.66 4.15 21.50
CA TRP A 129 17.54 4.48 22.39
C TRP A 129 17.58 5.93 22.87
N LEU A 130 18.76 6.42 23.26
CA LEU A 130 18.94 7.82 23.65
C LEU A 130 18.67 8.76 22.48
N THR A 131 19.16 8.40 21.29
CA THR A 131 18.93 9.19 20.06
C THR A 131 17.45 9.20 19.73
N PHE A 132 16.77 8.06 19.79
CA PHE A 132 15.34 7.96 19.56
C PHE A 132 14.52 8.88 20.48
N HIS A 133 14.82 8.89 21.78
CA HIS A 133 14.17 9.81 22.71
C HIS A 133 14.53 11.28 22.50
N ALA A 134 15.73 11.58 21.98
CA ALA A 134 16.08 12.95 21.59
C ALA A 134 15.19 13.44 20.44
N TYR A 135 15.00 12.61 19.40
CA TYR A 135 14.07 12.90 18.30
C TYR A 135 12.60 12.96 18.77
N ALA A 136 12.22 12.18 19.78
CA ALA A 136 10.87 12.23 20.35
C ALA A 136 10.54 13.56 21.08
N LYS A 137 11.53 14.42 21.33
CA LYS A 137 11.29 15.79 21.82
C LYS A 137 10.79 16.71 20.70
N GLY A 138 11.01 16.36 19.44
CA GLY A 138 10.64 17.16 18.28
C GLY A 138 11.60 18.34 18.02
N VAL A 139 11.35 19.07 16.93
CA VAL A 139 12.19 20.17 16.48
C VAL A 139 12.06 21.36 17.44
N GLN A 140 13.02 21.52 18.36
CA GLN A 140 12.96 22.56 19.40
C GLN A 140 13.19 23.98 18.86
N ARG A 141 14.04 24.10 17.84
CA ARG A 141 14.47 25.40 17.30
C ARG A 141 13.30 26.26 16.81
N ILE A 142 12.16 25.66 16.42
CA ILE A 142 10.99 26.37 15.89
C ILE A 142 10.50 27.51 16.81
N GLN A 143 10.75 27.43 18.13
CA GLN A 143 10.37 28.47 19.09
C GLN A 143 10.98 29.85 18.74
N THR A 144 12.11 29.90 18.04
CA THR A 144 12.72 31.18 17.62
C THR A 144 11.88 31.93 16.58
N LEU A 145 10.89 31.27 15.95
CA LEU A 145 9.97 31.90 15.00
C LEU A 145 8.72 32.48 15.65
N GLU A 146 8.49 32.22 16.94
CA GLU A 146 7.23 32.59 17.62
C GLU A 146 6.98 34.10 17.59
N THR A 147 8.03 34.88 17.82
CA THR A 147 7.96 36.35 17.84
C THR A 147 8.17 36.96 16.45
N SER A 148 9.10 36.43 15.66
CA SER A 148 9.49 36.99 14.36
C SER A 148 8.55 36.62 13.22
N ALA A 149 7.92 35.44 13.27
CA ALA A 149 7.04 34.93 12.22
C ALA A 149 5.90 34.04 12.80
N PRO A 150 4.95 34.62 13.57
CA PRO A 150 3.98 33.86 14.37
C PRO A 150 3.06 32.93 13.55
N LYS A 151 2.69 33.34 12.32
CA LYS A 151 1.88 32.50 11.42
C LYS A 151 2.66 31.28 10.95
N THR A 152 3.91 31.47 10.55
CA THR A 152 4.82 30.41 10.09
C THR A 152 5.16 29.46 11.23
N PHE A 153 5.44 30.01 12.42
CA PHE A 153 5.60 29.25 13.65
C PHE A 153 4.41 28.33 13.90
N ARG A 154 3.17 28.83 13.79
CA ARG A 154 1.97 28.00 14.01
C ARG A 154 1.94 26.78 13.10
N TYR A 155 2.28 26.91 11.81
CA TYR A 155 2.32 25.78 10.89
C TYR A 155 3.36 24.74 11.29
N PHE A 156 4.60 25.18 11.56
CA PHE A 156 5.66 24.27 12.02
C PHE A 156 5.33 23.63 13.36
N ASN A 157 4.71 24.37 14.28
CA ASN A 157 4.33 23.84 15.59
C ASN A 157 3.29 22.72 15.44
N HIS A 158 2.28 22.86 14.56
CA HIS A 158 1.32 21.79 14.33
C HIS A 158 1.93 20.56 13.64
N LEU A 159 2.87 20.77 12.70
CA LEU A 159 3.67 19.68 12.14
C LEU A 159 4.48 18.97 13.24
N ASN A 160 5.14 19.73 14.11
CA ASN A 160 5.95 19.21 15.21
C ASN A 160 5.12 18.43 16.23
N GLN A 161 3.93 18.91 16.56
CA GLN A 161 3.00 18.20 17.46
C GLN A 161 2.62 16.83 16.90
N LYS A 162 2.29 16.75 15.59
CA LYS A 162 2.00 15.48 14.93
C LYS A 162 3.21 14.55 14.95
N LEU A 163 4.40 15.07 14.62
CA LEU A 163 5.67 14.34 14.67
C LEU A 163 5.97 13.77 16.05
N ILE A 164 5.94 14.60 17.10
CA ILE A 164 6.17 14.20 18.49
C ILE A 164 5.18 13.11 18.93
N ALA A 165 3.91 13.25 18.58
CA ALA A 165 2.90 12.25 18.91
C ALA A 165 3.24 10.87 18.33
N HIS A 166 3.66 10.81 17.06
CA HIS A 166 4.03 9.56 16.40
C HIS A 166 5.31 8.94 16.99
N PHE A 167 6.34 9.74 17.29
CA PHE A 167 7.54 9.25 17.98
C PHE A 167 7.23 8.68 19.36
N LYS A 168 6.42 9.40 20.16
CA LYS A 168 6.02 8.93 21.49
C LYS A 168 5.18 7.65 21.42
N HIS A 169 4.31 7.55 20.42
CA HIS A 169 3.52 6.34 20.20
C HIS A 169 4.42 5.15 19.84
N MET A 170 5.37 5.35 18.92
CA MET A 170 6.34 4.32 18.55
C MET A 170 7.24 3.90 19.73
N ALA A 171 7.69 4.84 20.56
CA ALA A 171 8.44 4.53 21.78
C ALA A 171 7.65 3.56 22.66
N LYS A 172 6.37 3.88 22.92
CA LYS A 172 5.50 3.04 23.75
C LYS A 172 5.25 1.68 23.13
N CYS A 173 5.03 1.59 21.81
CA CYS A 173 4.94 0.30 21.11
C CYS A 173 6.18 -0.55 21.40
N VAL A 174 7.37 0.04 21.24
CA VAL A 174 8.66 -0.65 21.44
C VAL A 174 8.90 -1.03 22.91
N GLU A 175 8.46 -0.21 23.85
CA GLU A 175 8.57 -0.47 25.28
C GLU A 175 7.70 -1.64 25.73
N GLN A 176 6.50 -1.76 25.16
CA GLN A 176 5.47 -2.74 25.54
C GLN A 176 5.53 -4.04 24.71
N SER A 177 6.14 -4.00 23.53
CA SER A 177 6.24 -5.16 22.64
C SER A 177 7.43 -6.06 22.99
N THR A 178 7.32 -7.33 22.63
CA THR A 178 8.34 -8.36 22.79
C THR A 178 8.54 -9.10 21.47
N SER A 179 9.48 -10.05 21.42
CA SER A 179 9.71 -10.90 20.25
C SER A 179 8.49 -11.76 19.88
N SER A 180 7.65 -12.10 20.86
CA SER A 180 6.46 -12.95 20.68
C SER A 180 5.17 -12.18 20.44
N GLN A 181 5.10 -10.91 20.83
CA GLN A 181 3.86 -10.13 20.76
C GLN A 181 4.13 -8.66 20.51
N PHE A 182 3.41 -8.09 19.54
CA PHE A 182 3.35 -6.65 19.32
C PHE A 182 2.18 -6.05 20.11
N VAL A 183 2.45 -5.02 20.90
CA VAL A 183 1.47 -4.36 21.77
C VAL A 183 1.46 -2.87 21.45
N PRO A 184 0.46 -2.37 20.70
CA PRO A 184 0.29 -0.94 20.53
C PRO A 184 -0.30 -0.32 21.81
N PRO A 185 0.05 0.92 22.15
CA PRO A 185 -0.67 1.70 23.14
C PRO A 185 -2.02 2.18 22.56
N GLU A 186 -2.68 3.07 23.29
CA GLU A 186 -3.90 3.74 22.80
C GLU A 186 -3.71 4.36 21.40
N PRO A 187 -4.70 4.21 20.49
CA PRO A 187 -4.62 4.73 19.14
C PRO A 187 -4.28 6.23 19.10
N LEU A 188 -3.46 6.62 18.13
CA LEU A 188 -3.19 8.03 17.83
C LEU A 188 -4.49 8.79 17.53
N SER A 189 -4.49 10.10 17.83
CA SER A 189 -5.60 10.98 17.44
C SER A 189 -5.83 10.90 15.94
N LYS A 190 -7.09 10.73 15.54
CA LYS A 190 -7.50 10.71 14.12
C LYS A 190 -7.47 12.08 13.46
N SER A 191 -7.42 13.16 14.26
CA SER A 191 -7.38 14.53 13.77
C SER A 191 -6.28 15.31 14.47
N PHE A 192 -5.30 15.79 13.70
CA PHE A 192 -4.37 16.83 14.15
C PHE A 192 -4.76 18.16 13.50
N ALA A 193 -4.49 19.27 14.18
CA ALA A 193 -4.78 20.60 13.66
C ALA A 193 -4.16 20.86 12.27
N ILE A 194 -3.00 20.26 11.96
CA ILE A 194 -2.38 20.36 10.65
C ILE A 194 -3.20 19.67 9.54
N ASP A 195 -3.93 18.60 9.86
CA ASP A 195 -4.79 17.89 8.90
C ASP A 195 -5.98 18.75 8.48
N GLU A 196 -6.53 19.54 9.41
CA GLU A 196 -7.57 20.51 9.09
C GLU A 196 -7.04 21.66 8.23
N MET A 197 -5.77 22.04 8.45
CA MET A 197 -5.10 23.08 7.66
C MET A 197 -4.74 22.63 6.25
N LYS A 198 -4.66 21.33 5.97
CA LYS A 198 -4.44 20.77 4.63
C LYS A 198 -5.39 21.39 3.59
N ARG A 199 -6.68 21.48 3.91
CA ARG A 199 -7.71 22.09 3.04
C ARG A 199 -7.39 23.53 2.64
N ARG A 200 -6.69 24.28 3.52
CA ARG A 200 -6.28 25.66 3.23
C ARG A 200 -5.13 25.70 2.23
N PHE A 201 -4.21 24.74 2.31
CA PHE A 201 -3.09 24.61 1.39
C PHE A 201 -3.52 24.23 -0.03
N GLU A 202 -4.62 23.47 -0.14
CA GLU A 202 -5.23 23.07 -1.42
C GLU A 202 -6.06 24.19 -2.08
N SER A 203 -6.25 25.33 -1.42
CA SER A 203 -7.03 26.44 -1.98
C SER A 203 -6.33 27.11 -3.17
N SER A 204 -7.10 27.58 -4.16
CA SER A 204 -6.57 28.18 -5.39
C SER A 204 -5.66 29.40 -5.15
N GLY A 205 -5.90 30.16 -4.08
CA GLY A 205 -5.03 31.27 -3.67
C GLY A 205 -3.70 30.82 -3.05
N ALA A 206 -3.67 29.66 -2.39
CA ALA A 206 -2.47 29.08 -1.79
C ALA A 206 -1.53 28.41 -2.80
N ALA A 207 -2.05 28.01 -3.96
CA ALA A 207 -1.30 27.38 -5.05
C ALA A 207 -0.11 28.22 -5.56
N LYS A 208 -0.17 29.55 -5.39
CA LYS A 208 0.85 30.48 -5.91
C LYS A 208 1.87 30.93 -4.87
N VAL A 209 1.75 30.53 -3.60
CA VAL A 209 2.61 31.02 -2.52
C VAL A 209 3.69 29.96 -2.19
N PRO A 210 4.98 30.21 -2.50
CA PRO A 210 6.03 29.20 -2.35
C PRO A 210 6.17 28.62 -0.94
N LEU A 211 6.07 29.46 0.09
CA LEU A 211 6.14 29.00 1.49
C LEU A 211 4.99 28.03 1.82
N ILE A 212 3.78 28.33 1.35
CA ILE A 212 2.62 27.47 1.60
C ILE A 212 2.77 26.14 0.85
N GLN A 213 3.24 26.15 -0.40
CA GLN A 213 3.50 24.92 -1.15
C GLN A 213 4.64 24.09 -0.54
N SER A 214 5.67 24.74 0.01
CA SER A 214 6.73 24.07 0.77
C SER A 214 6.18 23.36 2.01
N LEU A 215 5.34 24.06 2.79
CA LEU A 215 4.69 23.49 3.99
C LEU A 215 3.72 22.35 3.63
N TYR A 216 2.97 22.49 2.53
CA TYR A 216 2.09 21.44 2.05
C TYR A 216 2.85 20.19 1.62
N SER A 217 3.95 20.38 0.88
CA SER A 217 4.80 19.27 0.43
C SER A 217 5.49 18.58 1.62
N LEU A 218 5.95 19.34 2.62
CA LEU A 218 6.45 18.81 3.88
C LEU A 218 5.37 18.00 4.62
N TYR A 219 4.14 18.52 4.69
CA TYR A 219 3.01 17.81 5.27
C TYR A 219 2.74 16.47 4.55
N LEU A 220 2.76 16.46 3.21
CA LEU A 220 2.56 15.24 2.43
C LEU A 220 3.68 14.23 2.68
N TYR A 221 4.94 14.68 2.68
CA TYR A 221 6.09 13.81 2.99
C TYR A 221 5.95 13.15 4.36
N MET A 222 5.62 13.93 5.39
CA MET A 222 5.37 13.43 6.73
C MET A 222 4.17 12.46 6.77
N SER A 223 3.07 12.81 6.11
CA SER A 223 1.84 12.01 6.13
C SER A 223 2.03 10.68 5.42
N TYR A 224 2.66 10.64 4.25
CA TYR A 224 2.95 9.37 3.56
C TYR A 224 3.86 8.46 4.40
N THR A 225 4.79 9.04 5.16
CA THR A 225 5.64 8.28 6.09
C THR A 225 4.83 7.72 7.26
N PHE A 226 3.93 8.51 7.83
CA PHE A 226 3.06 8.07 8.94
C PHE A 226 1.97 7.09 8.51
N ASP A 227 1.47 7.18 7.28
CA ASP A 227 0.55 6.20 6.72
C ASP A 227 1.18 4.81 6.67
N ALA A 228 2.46 4.72 6.29
CA ALA A 228 3.21 3.45 6.30
C ALA A 228 3.34 2.88 7.72
N TYR A 229 3.55 3.74 8.72
CA TYR A 229 3.52 3.34 10.13
C TYR A 229 2.12 2.89 10.58
N GLY A 230 1.07 3.57 10.13
CA GLY A 230 -0.33 3.19 10.37
C GLY A 230 -0.66 1.81 9.80
N GLU A 231 -0.21 1.52 8.57
CA GLU A 231 -0.34 0.18 7.97
C GLU A 231 0.39 -0.89 8.78
N LEU A 232 1.60 -0.58 9.27
CA LEU A 232 2.34 -1.47 10.17
C LEU A 232 1.58 -1.74 11.45
N LEU A 233 1.04 -0.70 12.09
CA LEU A 233 0.24 -0.86 13.29
C LEU A 233 -1.00 -1.70 13.00
N ASN A 234 -1.71 -1.45 11.90
CA ASN A 234 -2.90 -2.20 11.53
C ASN A 234 -2.58 -3.69 11.38
N ASP A 235 -1.49 -4.06 10.72
CA ASP A 235 -1.12 -5.48 10.53
C ASP A 235 -0.64 -6.15 11.83
N LEU A 236 0.11 -5.44 12.68
CA LEU A 236 0.68 -6.02 13.89
C LEU A 236 -0.27 -6.01 15.09
N SER A 237 -1.23 -5.10 15.13
CA SER A 237 -2.21 -4.98 16.23
C SER A 237 -3.47 -5.80 16.03
N SER A 238 -3.78 -6.17 14.78
CA SER A 238 -5.09 -6.71 14.44
C SER A 238 -5.18 -8.21 14.70
N ASN A 239 -5.86 -8.53 15.80
CA ASN A 239 -6.71 -9.72 15.88
C ASN A 239 -8.17 -9.30 15.71
N SER A 240 -8.51 -8.43 14.73
CA SER A 240 -9.89 -7.95 14.58
C SER A 240 -10.80 -9.10 14.13
N PRO A 241 -11.64 -9.66 15.03
CA PRO A 241 -12.43 -10.84 14.70
C PRO A 241 -13.72 -10.46 13.95
N ASN A 242 -14.00 -9.16 13.77
CA ASN A 242 -15.26 -8.67 13.22
C ASN A 242 -15.07 -8.17 11.77
N PRO A 243 -15.59 -8.91 10.77
CA PRO A 243 -15.53 -8.53 9.38
C PRO A 243 -16.13 -7.16 9.06
N SER A 244 -17.05 -6.66 9.88
CA SER A 244 -17.69 -5.36 9.68
C SER A 244 -16.71 -4.19 9.78
N SER A 245 -15.60 -4.37 10.49
CA SER A 245 -14.55 -3.36 10.70
C SER A 245 -13.47 -3.36 9.61
N TRP A 246 -13.43 -4.39 8.77
CA TRP A 246 -12.40 -4.52 7.74
C TRP A 246 -12.63 -3.53 6.60
N PRO A 247 -11.56 -3.05 5.94
CA PRO A 247 -11.68 -2.12 4.83
C PRO A 247 -12.42 -2.79 3.67
N ASP A 248 -13.27 -2.01 3.01
CA ASP A 248 -13.83 -2.40 1.71
C ASP A 248 -12.73 -2.29 0.66
N ALA A 249 -12.58 -3.35 -0.14
CA ALA A 249 -11.59 -3.43 -1.20
C ALA A 249 -12.21 -4.04 -2.46
N GLU A 250 -11.86 -3.45 -3.61
CA GLU A 250 -12.07 -4.10 -4.88
C GLU A 250 -10.90 -5.06 -5.14
N VAL A 251 -11.21 -6.35 -5.25
CA VAL A 251 -10.21 -7.39 -5.46
C VAL A 251 -10.47 -8.11 -6.78
N ASN A 252 -9.40 -8.46 -7.49
CA ASN A 252 -9.51 -9.33 -8.66
C ASN A 252 -9.51 -10.78 -8.17
N LEU A 253 -10.69 -11.39 -8.14
CA LEU A 253 -10.95 -12.70 -7.55
C LEU A 253 -11.10 -13.78 -8.61
N SER A 254 -10.63 -14.99 -8.29
CA SER A 254 -10.82 -16.19 -9.09
C SER A 254 -11.01 -17.41 -8.19
N ALA A 255 -11.45 -18.53 -8.76
CA ALA A 255 -11.52 -19.81 -8.05
C ALA A 255 -10.15 -20.37 -7.63
N GLY A 256 -9.04 -19.75 -8.04
CA GLY A 256 -7.67 -20.17 -7.72
C GLY A 256 -6.88 -19.21 -6.81
N GLY A 257 -7.38 -18.00 -6.57
CA GLY A 257 -6.60 -16.95 -5.91
C GLY A 257 -7.24 -15.57 -6.02
N VAL A 258 -6.60 -14.61 -5.36
CA VAL A 258 -7.02 -13.21 -5.29
C VAL A 258 -5.83 -12.31 -5.52
N SER A 259 -6.03 -11.18 -6.21
CA SER A 259 -5.08 -10.08 -6.19
C SER A 259 -5.72 -8.78 -5.74
N ILE A 260 -4.98 -8.02 -4.95
CA ILE A 260 -5.42 -6.78 -4.33
C ILE A 260 -4.37 -5.70 -4.50
N LYS A 261 -4.80 -4.45 -4.67
CA LYS A 261 -3.94 -3.27 -4.70
C LYS A 261 -3.84 -2.69 -3.29
N LEU A 262 -2.63 -2.60 -2.75
CA LEU A 262 -2.36 -2.10 -1.39
C LEU A 262 -1.20 -1.10 -1.41
N ASP A 263 -1.10 -0.28 -0.38
CA ASP A 263 0.01 0.67 -0.18
C ASP A 263 1.26 0.00 0.46
N LYS A 264 1.29 -1.33 0.50
CA LYS A 264 2.34 -2.18 1.07
C LYS A 264 2.56 -3.43 0.22
N ARG A 265 3.70 -4.09 0.42
CA ARG A 265 4.09 -5.27 -0.34
C ARG A 265 4.48 -6.43 0.57
N TYR A 266 3.88 -7.59 0.35
CA TYR A 266 4.26 -8.82 1.05
C TYR A 266 5.52 -9.43 0.42
N LYS A 267 6.26 -10.22 1.20
CA LYS A 267 7.46 -10.90 0.69
C LYS A 267 7.10 -12.04 -0.27
N PRO A 268 7.89 -12.28 -1.33
CA PRO A 268 7.69 -13.43 -2.22
C PRO A 268 7.59 -14.74 -1.44
N ASN A 269 6.66 -15.62 -1.84
CA ASN A 269 6.41 -16.91 -1.21
C ASN A 269 5.95 -16.86 0.26
N MET A 270 5.60 -15.68 0.78
CA MET A 270 5.01 -15.55 2.11
C MET A 270 3.66 -16.28 2.14
N ARG A 271 3.48 -17.14 3.14
CA ARG A 271 2.21 -17.82 3.40
C ARG A 271 1.33 -16.93 4.25
N CYS A 272 0.10 -16.74 3.81
CA CYS A 272 -0.88 -15.91 4.49
C CYS A 272 -2.22 -16.64 4.61
N ASN A 273 -2.97 -16.34 5.65
CA ASN A 273 -4.40 -16.59 5.71
C ASN A 273 -5.11 -15.38 5.10
N ILE A 274 -6.06 -15.63 4.22
CA ILE A 274 -6.91 -14.61 3.60
C ILE A 274 -8.34 -14.89 3.98
N ASP A 275 -8.93 -13.94 4.70
CA ASP A 275 -10.32 -13.93 5.07
C ASP A 275 -11.08 -12.96 4.16
N LEU A 276 -12.02 -13.47 3.36
CA LEU A 276 -12.87 -12.72 2.45
C LEU A 276 -14.30 -12.70 2.98
N TYR A 277 -14.78 -11.52 3.34
CA TYR A 277 -16.16 -11.29 3.72
C TYR A 277 -16.93 -10.61 2.60
N PHE A 278 -18.04 -11.23 2.19
CA PHE A 278 -18.94 -10.77 1.14
C PHE A 278 -20.16 -10.10 1.81
N PRO A 279 -20.22 -8.75 1.92
CA PRO A 279 -21.21 -8.08 2.77
C PRO A 279 -22.66 -8.35 2.36
N ARG A 280 -22.90 -8.49 1.04
CA ARG A 280 -24.24 -8.75 0.49
C ARG A 280 -24.80 -10.10 0.92
N ASN A 281 -23.96 -11.13 0.88
CA ASN A 281 -24.33 -12.50 1.21
C ASN A 281 -24.06 -12.84 2.69
N LYS A 282 -23.49 -11.90 3.46
CA LYS A 282 -23.05 -12.09 4.85
C LYS A 282 -22.19 -13.34 5.04
N ARG A 283 -21.35 -13.64 4.04
CA ARG A 283 -20.54 -14.87 3.99
C ARG A 283 -19.08 -14.54 4.22
N LEU A 284 -18.44 -15.29 5.12
CA LEU A 284 -17.01 -15.25 5.37
C LEU A 284 -16.38 -16.53 4.81
N LEU A 285 -15.44 -16.39 3.89
CA LEU A 285 -14.62 -17.47 3.35
C LEU A 285 -13.18 -17.28 3.80
N LYS A 286 -12.52 -18.37 4.22
CA LYS A 286 -11.16 -18.34 4.76
C LYS A 286 -10.25 -19.25 3.96
N PHE A 287 -9.12 -18.74 3.51
CA PHE A 287 -8.20 -19.45 2.64
C PHE A 287 -6.79 -19.39 3.21
N ARG A 288 -6.11 -20.54 3.23
CA ARG A 288 -4.64 -20.51 3.24
C ARG A 288 -4.18 -20.08 1.86
N SER A 289 -3.07 -19.37 1.80
CA SER A 289 -2.59 -18.80 0.55
C SER A 289 -1.09 -18.59 0.57
N THR A 290 -0.52 -18.47 -0.62
CA THR A 290 0.87 -18.10 -0.82
C THR A 290 0.93 -16.91 -1.77
N LEU A 291 1.71 -15.87 -1.41
CA LEU A 291 1.98 -14.76 -2.32
C LEU A 291 2.83 -15.26 -3.49
N VAL A 292 2.28 -15.17 -4.70
CA VAL A 292 2.95 -15.63 -5.94
C VAL A 292 3.60 -14.51 -6.71
N ARG A 293 3.07 -13.30 -6.62
CA ARG A 293 3.58 -12.15 -7.37
C ARG A 293 3.21 -10.85 -6.68
N ALA A 294 4.15 -9.91 -6.64
CA ALA A 294 3.87 -8.53 -6.32
C ALA A 294 4.55 -7.58 -7.30
N PHE A 295 3.87 -6.50 -7.68
CA PHE A 295 4.40 -5.48 -8.60
C PHE A 295 3.67 -4.15 -8.43
N SER A 296 4.36 -3.05 -8.74
CA SER A 296 3.78 -1.71 -8.67
C SER A 296 2.83 -1.48 -9.85
N VAL A 297 1.70 -0.84 -9.58
CA VAL A 297 0.70 -0.45 -10.57
C VAL A 297 0.64 1.09 -10.61
N PRO A 298 1.36 1.74 -11.54
CA PRO A 298 1.56 3.19 -11.54
C PRO A 298 0.27 4.00 -11.54
N GLU A 299 -0.76 3.54 -12.24
CA GLU A 299 -2.06 4.20 -12.40
C GLU A 299 -2.78 4.38 -11.05
N TYR A 300 -2.61 3.41 -10.15
CA TYR A 300 -3.20 3.43 -8.81
C TYR A 300 -2.20 3.91 -7.75
N GLN A 301 -0.95 4.15 -8.13
CA GLN A 301 0.17 4.42 -7.21
C GLN A 301 0.21 3.44 -6.03
N ALA A 302 -0.01 2.17 -6.31
CA ALA A 302 -0.16 1.10 -5.33
C ALA A 302 0.61 -0.15 -5.76
N GLU A 303 0.63 -1.15 -4.89
CA GLU A 303 1.23 -2.46 -5.11
C GLU A 303 0.14 -3.51 -5.31
N CYS A 304 0.16 -4.17 -6.47
CA CYS A 304 -0.63 -5.37 -6.67
C CYS A 304 0.06 -6.53 -5.95
N ASN A 305 -0.64 -7.15 -5.00
CA ASN A 305 -0.23 -8.36 -4.31
C ASN A 305 -1.18 -9.48 -4.74
N ALA A 306 -0.64 -10.49 -5.43
CA ALA A 306 -1.38 -11.64 -5.94
C ALA A 306 -1.07 -12.90 -5.14
N PHE A 307 -2.12 -13.53 -4.64
CA PHE A 307 -2.08 -14.71 -3.80
C PHE A 307 -2.78 -15.87 -4.48
N ASN A 308 -2.17 -17.04 -4.45
CA ASN A 308 -2.85 -18.29 -4.80
C ASN A 308 -3.44 -18.90 -3.54
N PHE A 309 -4.66 -19.43 -3.65
CA PHE A 309 -5.28 -20.17 -2.56
C PHE A 309 -4.74 -21.61 -2.52
N ASP A 310 -4.44 -22.06 -1.31
CA ASP A 310 -4.04 -23.41 -1.02
C ASP A 310 -5.29 -24.20 -0.63
N PHE A 311 -5.88 -24.91 -1.60
CA PHE A 311 -7.10 -25.69 -1.35
C PHE A 311 -6.78 -27.07 -0.77
N PRO A 312 -7.25 -27.37 0.45
CA PRO A 312 -7.15 -28.73 0.98
C PRO A 312 -8.20 -29.67 0.34
N ASN A 313 -9.34 -29.14 -0.10
CA ASN A 313 -10.40 -29.87 -0.80
C ASN A 313 -11.22 -28.95 -1.75
N GLY A 314 -12.04 -29.53 -2.63
CA GLY A 314 -12.80 -28.80 -3.65
C GLY A 314 -14.02 -28.01 -3.15
N HIS A 315 -14.41 -28.13 -1.87
CA HIS A 315 -15.59 -27.46 -1.33
C HIS A 315 -15.40 -25.93 -1.30
N ASP A 316 -14.29 -25.45 -0.76
CA ASP A 316 -14.00 -24.02 -0.64
C ASP A 316 -13.85 -23.36 -2.03
N GLN A 317 -13.29 -24.10 -2.98
CA GLN A 317 -13.21 -23.69 -4.38
C GLN A 317 -14.60 -23.54 -5.02
N HIS A 318 -15.52 -24.46 -4.72
CA HIS A 318 -16.89 -24.37 -5.20
C HIS A 318 -17.62 -23.16 -4.58
N LEU A 319 -17.46 -22.92 -3.27
CA LEU A 319 -18.08 -21.79 -2.59
C LEU A 319 -17.67 -20.45 -3.18
N ILE A 320 -16.38 -20.25 -3.45
CA ILE A 320 -15.91 -19.00 -4.04
C ILE A 320 -16.38 -18.84 -5.48
N GLN A 321 -16.46 -19.94 -6.24
CA GLN A 321 -17.00 -19.92 -7.59
C GLN A 321 -18.48 -19.50 -7.59
N MET A 322 -19.28 -20.02 -6.65
CA MET A 322 -20.67 -19.59 -6.48
C MET A 322 -20.79 -18.09 -6.16
N GLU A 323 -19.92 -17.54 -5.31
CA GLU A 323 -19.91 -16.09 -5.03
C GLU A 323 -19.61 -15.27 -6.28
N ILE A 324 -18.65 -15.71 -7.09
CA ILE A 324 -18.29 -15.06 -8.36
C ILE A 324 -19.49 -15.11 -9.33
N GLU A 325 -20.06 -16.29 -9.56
CA GLU A 325 -21.21 -16.48 -10.47
C GLU A 325 -22.42 -15.64 -10.03
N GLN A 326 -22.74 -15.63 -8.74
CA GLN A 326 -23.82 -14.81 -8.20
C GLN A 326 -23.56 -13.31 -8.40
N TYR A 327 -22.32 -12.86 -8.23
CA TYR A 327 -21.95 -11.47 -8.47
C TYR A 327 -22.12 -11.09 -9.95
N GLU A 328 -21.63 -11.93 -10.86
CA GLU A 328 -21.75 -11.70 -12.31
C GLU A 328 -23.22 -11.65 -12.76
N ILE A 329 -24.04 -12.63 -12.35
CA ILE A 329 -25.47 -12.68 -12.68
C ILE A 329 -26.17 -11.37 -12.26
N ARG A 330 -25.90 -10.88 -11.04
CA ARG A 330 -26.49 -9.63 -10.54
C ARG A 330 -26.01 -8.41 -11.32
N ASN A 331 -24.72 -8.33 -11.62
CA ASN A 331 -24.19 -7.22 -12.39
C ASN A 331 -24.78 -7.18 -13.80
N SER A 332 -24.96 -8.33 -14.45
CA SER A 332 -25.64 -8.43 -15.74
C SER A 332 -27.12 -8.00 -15.68
N MET A 333 -27.83 -8.29 -14.58
CA MET A 333 -29.21 -7.86 -14.38
C MET A 333 -29.37 -6.36 -14.04
N ASN A 334 -28.29 -5.70 -13.59
CA ASN A 334 -28.29 -4.27 -13.28
C ASN A 334 -27.92 -3.38 -14.48
N VAL A 335 -27.57 -3.96 -15.63
CA VAL A 335 -27.40 -3.20 -16.88
C VAL A 335 -28.80 -2.87 -17.41
N ALA A 336 -29.27 -1.66 -17.13
CA ALA A 336 -30.43 -1.10 -17.84
C ALA A 336 -30.07 -0.95 -19.33
N LEU A 337 -30.91 -1.52 -20.20
CA LEU A 337 -30.85 -1.31 -21.66
C LEU A 337 -31.17 0.14 -22.03
#